data_AF-P56660-F1
#
_entry.id   AF-P56660-F1
#
_cell.length_a   1.000
_cell.length_b   1.000
_cell.length_c   1.000
_cell.angle_alpha   90.00
_cell.angle_beta   90.00
_cell.angle_gamma   90.00
#
_symmetry.space_group_name_H-M   'P 1'
#
loop_
_entity.id
_entity.type
_entity.pdbx_description
1 polymer ?
#
loop_
_entity_poly.entity_id
_entity_poly.type
_entity_poly.pdbx_seq_one_letter_code
_entity_poly.pdbx_strand_id
1 'polypeptide(L)'
;VRQELKHELKQGYRDKLVDIREEILRKRRAGKLPGDTASTLKAWWQAHSKWPYPTEEDKARLVQETGLQLKQINNWFINQRKRNWHNN
;
A
#
# COMPACT_ATOMS: atom_id res chain seq x y z
N VAL A 1 -30.08 33.26 15.79
CA VAL A 1 -30.41 31.86 16.18
C VAL A 1 -30.42 30.85 15.01
N ARG A 2 -31.42 30.82 14.10
CA ARG A 2 -31.52 29.74 13.08
C ARG A 2 -30.37 29.72 12.06
N GLN A 3 -29.85 30.89 11.67
CA GLN A 3 -28.73 30.98 10.73
C GLN A 3 -27.39 30.58 11.37
N GLU A 4 -27.16 31.01 12.62
CA GLU A 4 -25.97 30.65 13.41
C GLU A 4 -25.91 29.15 13.63
N LEU A 5 -27.00 28.52 14.07
CA LEU A 5 -27.06 27.07 14.25
C LEU A 5 -26.78 26.30 12.95
N LYS A 6 -27.28 26.79 11.81
CA LYS A 6 -26.98 26.21 10.49
C LYS A 6 -25.50 26.37 10.13
N HIS A 7 -24.88 27.49 10.47
CA HIS A 7 -23.46 27.72 10.26
C HIS A 7 -22.61 26.80 11.13
N GLU A 8 -22.88 26.74 12.43
CA GLU A 8 -22.20 25.88 13.41
C GLU A 8 -22.29 24.41 13.02
N LEU A 9 -23.50 23.92 12.66
CA LEU A 9 -23.66 22.55 12.18
C LEU A 9 -22.82 22.30 10.93
N LYS A 10 -22.86 23.20 9.93
CA LYS A 10 -22.07 23.06 8.70
C LYS A 10 -20.56 23.02 8.97
N GLN A 11 -20.05 23.87 9.87
CA GLN A 11 -18.63 23.85 10.26
C GLN A 11 -18.29 22.55 10.99
N GLY A 12 -19.10 22.14 11.97
CA GLY A 12 -18.88 20.89 12.71
C GLY A 12 -18.90 19.64 11.81
N TYR A 13 -19.76 19.59 10.79
CA TYR A 13 -19.71 18.52 9.78
C TYR A 13 -18.46 18.60 8.91
N ARG A 14 -18.02 19.81 8.52
CA ARG A 14 -16.80 20.01 7.73
C ARG A 14 -15.56 19.54 8.48
N ASP A 15 -15.45 19.86 9.76
CA ASP A 15 -14.30 19.47 10.59
C ASP A 15 -14.24 17.95 10.77
N LYS A 16 -15.39 17.31 11.07
CA LYS A 16 -15.50 15.84 11.09
C LYS A 16 -15.08 15.20 9.77
N LEU A 17 -15.45 15.78 8.63
CA LEU A 17 -15.04 15.27 7.32
C LEU A 17 -13.53 15.37 7.09
N VAL A 18 -12.88 16.44 7.59
CA VAL A 18 -11.42 16.59 7.53
C VAL A 18 -10.74 15.54 8.41
N ASP A 19 -11.22 15.32 9.63
CA ASP A 19 -10.68 14.29 10.53
C ASP A 19 -10.80 12.88 9.94
N ILE A 20 -11.97 12.54 9.38
CA ILE A 20 -12.19 11.26 8.69
C ILE A 20 -11.23 11.13 7.50
N ARG A 21 -11.03 12.19 6.72
CA ARG A 21 -10.09 12.19 5.60
C ARG A 21 -8.65 11.94 6.06
N GLU A 22 -8.21 12.61 7.12
CA GLU A 22 -6.86 12.41 7.68
C GLU A 22 -6.68 11.00 8.23
N GLU A 23 -7.69 10.44 8.89
CA GLU A 23 -7.67 9.07 9.37
C GLU A 23 -7.53 8.06 8.20
N ILE A 24 -8.31 8.25 7.12
CA ILE A 24 -8.22 7.43 5.91
C ILE A 24 -6.80 7.53 5.30
N LEU A 25 -6.23 8.73 5.22
CA LEU A 25 -4.89 8.93 4.66
C LEU A 25 -3.78 8.33 5.54
N ARG A 26 -3.90 8.41 6.86
CA ARG A 26 -2.99 7.74 7.81
C ARG A 26 -3.03 6.23 7.65
N LYS A 27 -4.22 5.64 7.61
CA LYS A 27 -4.40 4.18 7.38
C LYS A 27 -3.84 3.74 6.04
N ARG A 28 -4.04 4.53 4.97
CA ARG A 28 -3.46 4.25 3.64
C ARG A 28 -1.93 4.29 3.64
N ARG A 29 -1.31 5.22 4.37
CA ARG A 29 0.15 5.34 4.48
C ARG A 29 0.77 4.20 5.31
N ALA A 30 0.15 3.84 6.43
CA ALA A 30 0.67 2.80 7.33
C ALA A 30 0.82 1.42 6.67
N GLY A 31 0.06 1.12 5.62
CA GLY A 31 0.14 -0.14 4.87
C GLY A 31 1.08 -0.13 3.66
N LYS A 32 1.67 1.02 3.28
CA LYS A 32 2.52 1.11 2.09
C LYS A 32 3.95 0.76 2.45
N LEU A 33 4.54 -0.17 1.69
CA LEU A 33 5.97 -0.46 1.76
C LEU A 33 6.80 0.80 1.45
N PRO A 34 7.96 1.01 2.10
CA PRO A 34 8.87 2.10 1.76
C PRO A 34 9.17 2.12 0.25
N GLY A 35 9.32 3.32 -0.32
CA GLY A 35 9.48 3.50 -1.78
C GLY A 35 10.59 2.64 -2.38
N ASP A 36 11.73 2.55 -1.69
CA ASP A 36 12.91 1.80 -2.14
C ASP A 36 12.63 0.29 -2.19
N THR A 37 12.02 -0.25 -1.14
CA THR A 37 11.65 -1.69 -1.08
C THR A 37 10.68 -2.09 -2.19
N ALA A 38 9.73 -1.20 -2.52
CA ALA A 38 8.77 -1.44 -3.59
C ALA A 38 9.44 -1.43 -4.96
N SER A 39 10.49 -0.62 -5.15
CA SER A 39 11.27 -0.57 -6.40
C SER A 39 12.06 -1.86 -6.61
N THR A 40 12.73 -2.39 -5.57
CA THR A 40 13.44 -3.68 -5.62
C THR A 40 12.51 -4.83 -6.00
N LEU A 41 11.35 -4.92 -5.34
CA LEU A 41 10.36 -5.96 -5.64
C LEU A 41 9.80 -5.84 -7.07
N LYS A 42 9.55 -4.61 -7.53
CA LYS A 42 9.12 -4.37 -8.92
C LYS A 42 10.19 -4.75 -9.93
N ALA A 43 11.47 -4.47 -9.66
CA ALA A 43 12.56 -4.84 -10.55
C ALA A 43 12.62 -6.37 -10.74
N TRP A 44 12.56 -7.13 -9.63
CA TRP A 44 12.48 -8.59 -9.69
C TRP A 44 11.25 -9.05 -10.49
N TRP A 45 10.08 -8.44 -10.22
CA TRP A 45 8.83 -8.76 -10.94
C TRP A 45 8.95 -8.55 -12.45
N GLN A 46 9.51 -7.43 -12.90
CA GLN A 46 9.64 -7.16 -14.33
C GLN A 46 10.54 -8.20 -15.01
N ALA A 47 11.64 -8.57 -14.36
CA ALA A 47 12.55 -9.60 -14.84
C ALA A 47 11.91 -11.00 -14.92
N HIS A 48 10.92 -11.30 -14.07
CA HIS A 48 10.27 -12.62 -13.97
C HIS A 48 8.77 -12.58 -14.31
N SER A 49 8.33 -11.59 -15.09
CA SER A 49 6.90 -11.33 -15.35
C SER A 49 6.17 -12.49 -16.03
N LYS A 50 6.87 -13.31 -16.82
CA LYS A 50 6.32 -14.52 -17.45
C LYS A 50 5.95 -15.61 -16.44
N TRP A 51 6.74 -15.76 -15.37
CA TRP A 51 6.51 -16.73 -14.31
C TRP A 51 6.92 -16.15 -12.95
N PRO A 52 6.06 -15.32 -12.33
CA PRO A 52 6.42 -14.51 -11.17
C PRO A 52 6.24 -15.27 -9.85
N TYR A 53 6.98 -16.37 -9.73
CA TYR A 53 7.02 -17.23 -8.54
C TYR A 53 8.48 -17.29 -8.04
N PRO A 54 8.86 -16.45 -7.06
CA PRO A 54 10.24 -16.45 -6.55
C PRO A 54 10.54 -17.78 -5.84
N THR A 55 11.76 -18.28 -6.03
CA THR A 55 12.27 -19.43 -5.25
C THR A 55 12.50 -19.04 -3.79
N GLU A 56 12.86 -19.99 -2.93
CA GLU A 56 13.21 -19.66 -1.54
C GLU A 56 14.49 -18.81 -1.46
N GLU A 57 15.44 -19.04 -2.36
CA GLU A 57 16.66 -18.25 -2.50
C GLU A 57 16.35 -16.82 -2.96
N ASP A 58 15.45 -16.64 -3.93
CA ASP A 58 14.97 -15.31 -4.34
C ASP A 58 14.33 -14.57 -3.18
N LYS A 59 13.46 -15.24 -2.42
CA LYS A 59 12.80 -14.64 -1.26
C LYS A 59 13.82 -14.25 -0.19
N ALA A 60 14.79 -15.10 0.10
CA ALA A 60 15.86 -14.81 1.07
C ALA A 60 16.68 -13.58 0.65
N ARG A 61 17.07 -13.49 -0.62
CA ARG A 61 17.76 -12.32 -1.18
C ARG A 61 16.91 -11.06 -1.07
N LEU A 62 15.63 -11.13 -1.44
CA LEU A 62 14.72 -9.98 -1.37
C LEU A 62 14.48 -9.52 0.08
N VAL A 63 14.41 -10.44 1.04
CA VAL A 63 14.38 -10.12 2.48
C VAL A 63 15.63 -9.34 2.88
N GLN A 64 16.80 -9.82 2.47
CA GLN A 64 18.08 -9.15 2.77
C GLN A 64 18.17 -7.76 2.15
N GLU A 65 17.80 -7.60 0.88
CA GLU A 65 17.90 -6.33 0.15
C GLU A 65 16.88 -5.29 0.62
N THR A 66 15.67 -5.73 1.01
CA THR A 66 14.57 -4.81 1.36
C THR A 66 14.41 -4.60 2.86
N GLY A 67 15.00 -5.47 3.69
CA GLY A 67 14.76 -5.50 5.14
C GLY A 67 13.34 -5.91 5.53
N LEU A 68 12.51 -6.35 4.58
CA LEU A 68 11.14 -6.80 4.85
C LEU A 68 11.13 -8.23 5.39
N GLN A 69 10.12 -8.54 6.20
CA GLN A 69 9.87 -9.91 6.63
C GLN A 69 9.44 -10.78 5.44
N LEU A 70 9.82 -12.06 5.47
CA LEU A 70 9.42 -13.05 4.46
C LEU A 70 7.90 -13.07 4.19
N LYS A 71 7.08 -12.90 5.25
CA LYS A 71 5.63 -12.79 5.14
C LYS A 71 5.20 -11.58 4.28
N GLN A 72 5.86 -10.43 4.43
CA GLN A 72 5.59 -9.23 3.64
C GLN A 72 5.95 -9.45 2.17
N ILE A 73 7.09 -10.09 1.89
CA ILE A 73 7.52 -10.48 0.54
C ILE A 73 6.48 -11.40 -0.10
N ASN A 74 6.10 -12.48 0.58
CA ASN A 74 5.09 -13.43 0.09
C ASN A 74 3.75 -12.73 -0.20
N ASN A 75 3.27 -11.91 0.74
CA ASN A 75 2.03 -11.16 0.56
C ASN A 75 2.12 -10.18 -0.61
N TRP A 76 3.27 -9.54 -0.80
CA TRP A 76 3.50 -8.65 -1.93
C TRP A 76 3.38 -9.41 -3.24
N PHE A 77 4.06 -10.55 -3.39
CA PHE A 77 3.99 -11.36 -4.61
C PHE A 77 2.60 -11.91 -4.89
N ILE A 78 1.88 -12.38 -3.86
CA ILE A 78 0.49 -12.82 -4.01
C ILE A 78 -0.39 -11.68 -4.54
N ASN A 79 -0.30 -10.49 -3.92
CA ASN A 79 -1.09 -9.34 -4.34
C ASN A 79 -0.66 -8.79 -5.70
N GLN A 80 0.64 -8.83 -6.01
CA GLN A 80 1.19 -8.38 -7.28
C GLN A 80 0.71 -9.29 -8.41
N ARG A 81 0.70 -10.62 -8.21
CA ARG A 81 0.11 -11.58 -9.15
C ARG A 81 -1.37 -11.31 -9.40
N LYS A 82 -2.15 -11.16 -8.33
CA LYS A 82 -3.59 -10.85 -8.43
C LYS A 82 -3.88 -9.58 -9.23
N ARG A 83 -2.98 -8.58 -9.18
CA ARG A 83 -3.18 -7.26 -9.81
C ARG A 83 -2.63 -7.17 -11.23
N ASN A 84 -1.56 -7.89 -11.56
CA ASN A 84 -0.78 -7.63 -12.77
C ASN A 84 -0.51 -8.87 -13.64
N TRP A 85 -0.77 -10.09 -13.17
CA TRP A 85 -0.34 -11.30 -13.89
C TRP A 85 -1.25 -11.74 -15.06
N HIS A 86 -2.19 -10.88 -15.47
CA HIS A 86 -3.09 -11.14 -16.60
C HIS A 86 -3.29 -9.88 -17.48
N ASN A 87 -2.41 -8.88 -17.31
CA ASN A 87 -2.46 -7.62 -18.06
C ASN A 87 -1.42 -7.57 -19.20
N ASN A 88 -1.08 -8.73 -19.75
CA ASN A 88 -0.25 -8.88 -20.94
C ASN A 88 -0.84 -9.96 -21.85
#